data_AF-A0A2G5VEC9-F1
#
_entry.id   AF-A0A2G5VEC9-F1
#
_cell.length_a   1.000
_cell.length_b   1.000
_cell.length_c   1.000
_cell.angle_alpha   90.00
_cell.angle_beta   90.00
_cell.angle_gamma   90.00
#
_symmetry.space_group_name_H-M   'P 1'
#
loop_
_entity.id
_entity.type
_entity.pdbx_description
1 polymer ?
#
loop_
_entity_poly.entity_id
_entity_poly.type
_entity_poly.pdbx_seq_one_letter_code
_entity_poly.pdbx_strand_id
1 'polypeptide(L)'
;MNDEICNYYSFRTPRFDCAVVYGHPMQPVIELIHNYLLDLFGSSVEYRGRTSSKLDWFSPRPTFIRPRPTWFIPPLRNLSVLSTYYHGYFVDMKKVWNNFSLSPAFKHINFYFTCISVEDQDGYIIDRNEFTAKSEKLFPPECKLYQAESIETTQFFISIPAILSHFQGRQAILKCVRFSSLYLIEFINRWKSGEGFQRLEYLKIEKVYGDQTDFPQVLDRIGAKYIDASKTPPTHTLPKM
;
A
#
# COMPACT_ATOMS: atom_id res chain seq x y z
N MET A 1 -21.63 -17.68 11.43
CA MET A 1 -21.49 -16.28 11.87
C MET A 1 -20.70 -15.60 10.77
N ASN A 2 -21.34 -14.74 9.98
CA ASN A 2 -20.77 -14.17 8.77
C ASN A 2 -19.83 -13.02 9.16
N ASP A 3 -18.52 -13.20 8.96
CA ASP A 3 -17.56 -12.11 9.11
C ASP A 3 -17.82 -11.07 8.00
N GLU A 4 -18.31 -9.89 8.40
CA GLU A 4 -18.66 -8.80 7.47
C GLU A 4 -17.40 -8.06 7.03
N ILE A 5 -17.16 -8.02 5.71
CA ILE A 5 -16.26 -7.05 5.11
C ILE A 5 -16.98 -5.70 5.15
N CYS A 6 -16.41 -4.74 5.86
CA CYS A 6 -16.92 -3.37 5.84
C CYS A 6 -16.12 -2.57 4.82
N ASN A 7 -16.79 -2.14 3.74
CA ASN A 7 -16.23 -1.14 2.84
C ASN A 7 -16.79 0.23 3.20
N TYR A 8 -15.89 1.20 3.17
CA TYR A 8 -16.17 2.61 3.40
C TYR A 8 -15.78 3.35 2.12
N TYR A 9 -16.67 4.16 1.59
CA TYR A 9 -16.34 5.08 0.50
C TYR A 9 -16.54 6.50 0.99
N SER A 10 -15.53 7.34 0.78
CA SER A 10 -15.59 8.76 1.08
C SER A 10 -15.50 9.55 -0.22
N PHE A 11 -16.39 10.52 -0.36
CA PHE A 11 -16.54 11.38 -1.52
C PHE A 11 -16.02 12.76 -1.15
N ARG A 12 -15.03 13.26 -1.88
CA ARG A 12 -14.57 14.63 -1.72
C ARG A 12 -15.14 15.46 -2.85
N THR A 13 -15.93 16.49 -2.53
CA THR A 13 -16.39 17.48 -3.51
C THR A 13 -15.79 18.85 -3.16
N PRO A 14 -15.67 19.78 -4.13
CA PRO A 14 -15.12 21.11 -3.86
C PRO A 14 -15.92 21.95 -2.85
N ARG A 15 -17.17 21.56 -2.52
CA ARG A 15 -18.11 22.37 -1.73
C ARG A 15 -18.54 21.76 -0.39
N PHE A 16 -18.20 20.50 -0.09
CA PHE A 16 -18.63 19.84 1.15
C PHE A 16 -17.51 18.98 1.76
N ASP A 17 -17.42 18.99 3.10
CA ASP A 17 -16.69 17.98 3.87
C ASP A 17 -17.23 16.59 3.52
N CYS A 18 -16.32 15.63 3.39
CA CYS A 18 -16.55 14.44 2.60
C CYS A 18 -17.85 13.69 2.93
N ALA A 19 -18.70 13.43 1.93
CA ALA A 19 -19.80 12.49 2.12
C ALA A 19 -19.21 11.09 2.35
N VAL A 20 -19.85 10.27 3.17
CA VAL A 20 -19.40 8.91 3.46
C VAL A 20 -20.55 7.95 3.23
N VAL A 21 -20.29 6.89 2.46
CA VAL A 21 -21.21 5.78 2.28
C VAL A 21 -20.61 4.53 2.90
N TYR A 22 -21.40 3.91 3.77
CA TYR A 22 -21.12 2.61 4.36
C TYR A 22 -21.92 1.56 3.60
N GLY A 23 -21.25 0.51 3.14
CA GLY A 23 -21.92 -0.56 2.43
C GLY A 23 -21.23 -1.89 2.68
N HIS A 24 -22.04 -2.94 2.85
CA HIS A 24 -21.57 -4.29 2.62
C HIS A 24 -21.09 -4.40 1.15
N PRO A 25 -20.09 -5.24 0.80
CA PRO A 25 -19.57 -5.41 -0.57
C PRO A 25 -20.57 -5.88 -1.64
N MET A 26 -21.90 -5.75 -1.45
CA MET A 26 -22.85 -6.01 -2.53
C MET A 26 -22.67 -4.96 -3.62
N GLN A 27 -21.97 -5.39 -4.69
CA GLN A 27 -21.68 -4.64 -5.92
C GLN A 27 -22.78 -3.67 -6.37
N PRO A 28 -24.07 -4.07 -6.44
CA PRO A 28 -25.10 -3.24 -7.06
C PRO A 28 -25.34 -1.91 -6.34
N VAL A 29 -25.22 -1.88 -5.00
CA VAL A 29 -25.53 -0.66 -4.23
C VAL A 29 -24.41 0.36 -4.37
N ILE A 30 -23.15 -0.07 -4.32
CA ILE A 30 -21.99 0.83 -4.45
C ILE A 30 -21.95 1.42 -5.86
N GLU A 31 -22.22 0.60 -6.88
CA GLU A 31 -22.27 1.05 -8.27
C GLU A 31 -23.43 2.03 -8.52
N LEU A 32 -24.62 1.75 -7.98
CA LEU A 32 -25.77 2.65 -8.11
C LEU A 32 -25.51 4.01 -7.45
N ILE A 33 -24.93 4.01 -6.24
CA ILE A 33 -24.53 5.25 -5.54
C ILE A 33 -23.47 6.00 -6.34
N HIS A 34 -22.47 5.30 -6.88
CA HIS A 34 -21.45 5.89 -7.72
C HIS A 34 -22.04 6.56 -8.96
N ASN A 35 -22.93 5.86 -9.68
CA ASN A 35 -23.57 6.40 -10.88
C ASN A 35 -24.43 7.63 -10.55
N TYR A 36 -25.20 7.59 -9.46
CA TYR A 36 -25.98 8.74 -9.00
C TYR A 36 -25.10 9.97 -8.69
N LEU A 37 -23.95 9.76 -8.07
CA LEU A 37 -23.00 10.85 -7.79
C LEU A 37 -22.32 11.37 -9.05
N LEU A 38 -22.02 10.50 -10.02
CA LEU A 38 -21.53 10.93 -11.33
C LEU A 38 -22.58 11.77 -12.08
N ASP A 39 -23.86 11.40 -12.02
CA ASP A 39 -24.94 12.17 -12.63
C ASP A 39 -25.09 13.56 -11.98
N LEU A 40 -24.94 13.64 -10.65
CA LEU A 40 -25.13 14.88 -9.90
C LEU A 40 -23.94 15.85 -10.02
N PHE A 41 -22.72 15.32 -10.01
CA PHE A 41 -21.49 16.12 -9.88
C PHE A 41 -20.55 16.01 -11.08
N GLY A 42 -20.90 15.20 -12.08
CA GLY A 42 -20.09 14.96 -13.28
C GLY A 42 -18.81 14.16 -13.02
N SER A 43 -17.95 14.12 -14.04
CA SER A 43 -16.69 13.36 -14.01
C SER A 43 -15.59 13.99 -13.13
N SER A 44 -15.84 15.14 -12.51
CA SER A 44 -14.87 15.79 -11.60
C SER A 44 -14.85 15.19 -10.19
N VAL A 45 -15.75 14.27 -9.86
CA VAL A 45 -15.74 13.60 -8.56
C VAL A 45 -14.57 12.64 -8.46
N GLU A 46 -13.79 12.79 -7.41
CA GLU A 46 -12.77 11.83 -7.01
C GLU A 46 -13.24 10.98 -5.83
N TYR A 47 -13.03 9.67 -5.93
CA TYR A 47 -13.43 8.74 -4.89
C TYR A 47 -12.24 8.29 -4.06
N ARG A 48 -12.48 8.19 -2.75
CA ARG A 48 -11.61 7.48 -1.82
C ARG A 48 -12.30 6.19 -1.38
N GLY A 49 -11.78 5.06 -1.82
CA GLY A 49 -12.18 3.74 -1.34
C GLY A 49 -11.38 3.35 -0.12
N ARG A 50 -12.06 2.83 0.91
CA ARG A 50 -11.43 2.16 2.04
C ARG A 50 -12.04 0.78 2.20
N THR A 51 -11.20 -0.24 2.25
CA THR A 51 -11.61 -1.61 2.51
C THR A 51 -10.92 -2.07 3.79
N SER A 52 -11.62 -2.77 4.66
CA SER A 52 -11.02 -3.34 5.87
C SER A 52 -11.54 -4.75 6.08
N SER A 53 -10.64 -5.70 6.34
CA SER A 53 -11.06 -6.92 7.03
C SER A 53 -11.39 -6.53 8.47
N LYS A 54 -12.63 -6.76 8.92
CA LYS A 54 -12.89 -6.82 10.36
C LYS A 54 -12.28 -8.12 10.85
N LEU A 55 -11.34 -8.04 11.77
CA LEU A 55 -11.00 -9.16 12.63
C LEU A 55 -11.22 -8.72 14.06
N ASP A 56 -12.18 -9.38 14.72
CA ASP A 56 -12.35 -9.32 16.17
C ASP A 56 -11.03 -9.72 16.82
N TRP A 57 -10.28 -8.74 17.31
CA TRP A 57 -9.09 -8.96 18.15
C TRP A 57 -9.43 -9.79 19.41
N PHE A 58 -10.71 -9.89 19.77
CA PHE A 58 -11.22 -10.51 20.99
C PHE A 58 -11.64 -11.98 20.87
N SER A 59 -11.48 -12.64 19.71
CA SER A 59 -11.83 -14.05 19.61
C SER A 59 -10.72 -14.96 20.15
N PRO A 60 -10.90 -15.68 21.28
CA PRO A 60 -9.83 -16.43 21.95
C PRO A 60 -9.48 -17.77 21.28
N ARG A 61 -10.02 -18.07 20.09
CA ARG A 61 -9.84 -19.37 19.43
C ARG A 61 -9.33 -19.21 17.99
N PRO A 62 -8.14 -19.76 17.67
CA PRO A 62 -7.67 -19.89 16.31
C PRO A 62 -8.43 -21.03 15.66
N THR A 63 -9.66 -20.78 15.20
CA THR A 63 -10.33 -21.73 14.30
C THR A 63 -9.74 -21.53 12.90
N PHE A 64 -9.09 -22.56 12.36
CA PHE A 64 -8.54 -22.64 10.99
C PHE A 64 -9.59 -22.49 9.87
N ILE A 65 -10.85 -22.24 10.22
CA ILE A 65 -12.01 -22.17 9.33
C ILE A 65 -12.62 -20.76 9.49
N ARG A 66 -11.83 -19.72 9.26
CA ARG A 66 -12.38 -18.37 9.06
C ARG A 66 -12.43 -18.08 7.56
N PRO A 67 -13.55 -17.54 7.04
CA PRO A 67 -13.61 -17.17 5.63
C PRO A 67 -12.50 -16.16 5.34
N ARG A 68 -11.70 -16.45 4.29
CA ARG A 68 -10.64 -15.55 3.82
C ARG A 68 -11.28 -14.18 3.55
N PRO A 69 -10.88 -13.09 4.23
CA PRO A 69 -11.44 -11.78 3.94
C PRO A 69 -11.15 -11.47 2.48
N THR A 70 -12.21 -11.32 1.69
CA THR A 70 -12.10 -11.05 0.27
C THR A 70 -11.89 -9.56 0.10
N TRP A 71 -10.75 -9.20 -0.49
CA TRP A 71 -10.55 -7.84 -0.95
C TRP A 71 -11.58 -7.58 -2.04
N PHE A 72 -12.35 -6.52 -1.89
CA PHE A 72 -13.30 -6.09 -2.89
C PHE A 72 -12.97 -4.64 -3.25
N ILE A 73 -12.40 -4.45 -4.44
CA ILE A 73 -12.17 -3.13 -5.00
C ILE A 73 -13.20 -2.98 -6.12
N PRO A 74 -14.24 -2.16 -5.94
CA PRO A 74 -15.24 -1.98 -6.98
C PRO A 74 -14.57 -1.31 -8.18
N PRO A 75 -14.90 -1.72 -9.42
CA PRO A 75 -14.35 -1.13 -10.63
C PRO A 75 -15.00 0.23 -10.93
N LEU A 76 -14.89 1.18 -9.98
CA LEU A 76 -15.48 2.50 -10.10
C LEU A 76 -14.59 3.41 -10.94
N ARG A 77 -15.22 4.23 -11.78
CA ARG A 77 -14.50 5.29 -12.51
C ARG A 77 -14.06 6.37 -11.50
N ASN A 78 -12.95 7.05 -11.78
CA ASN A 78 -12.40 8.12 -10.93
C ASN A 78 -12.03 7.71 -9.49
N LEU A 79 -11.83 6.42 -9.22
CA LEU A 79 -11.29 5.96 -7.94
C LEU A 79 -9.82 6.41 -7.81
N SER A 80 -9.62 7.51 -7.10
CA SER A 80 -8.35 8.24 -7.02
C SER A 80 -7.49 7.72 -5.88
N VAL A 81 -8.11 7.42 -4.74
CA VAL A 81 -7.41 6.96 -3.53
C VAL A 81 -7.97 5.63 -3.07
N LEU A 82 -7.09 4.67 -2.80
CA LEU A 82 -7.44 3.39 -2.20
C LEU A 82 -6.73 3.24 -0.86
N SER A 83 -7.46 2.85 0.19
CA SER A 83 -6.89 2.53 1.50
C SER A 83 -7.37 1.15 1.92
N THR A 84 -6.48 0.15 1.94
CA THR A 84 -6.86 -1.21 2.32
C THR A 84 -6.20 -1.59 3.64
N TYR A 85 -7.01 -2.06 4.59
CA TYR A 85 -6.57 -2.50 5.89
C TYR A 85 -6.78 -3.99 6.02
N TYR A 86 -5.68 -4.71 6.18
CA TYR A 86 -5.71 -6.13 6.39
C TYR A 86 -4.95 -6.50 7.66
N HIS A 87 -5.71 -7.08 8.57
CA HIS A 87 -5.22 -7.86 9.69
C HIS A 87 -5.64 -9.31 9.47
N GLY A 88 -4.78 -10.27 9.76
CA GLY A 88 -5.10 -11.69 9.65
C GLY A 88 -3.88 -12.59 9.60
N TYR A 89 -4.10 -13.90 9.62
CA TYR A 89 -3.02 -14.88 9.57
C TYR A 89 -2.49 -15.09 8.15
N PHE A 90 -3.37 -15.06 7.16
CA PHE A 90 -3.09 -15.50 5.80
C PHE A 90 -3.80 -14.61 4.76
N VAL A 91 -3.13 -14.25 3.67
CA VAL A 91 -3.74 -13.54 2.52
C VAL A 91 -3.46 -14.25 1.21
N ASP A 92 -4.52 -14.39 0.42
CA ASP A 92 -4.49 -14.86 -0.96
C ASP A 92 -4.17 -13.68 -1.88
N MET A 93 -2.89 -13.50 -2.22
CA MET A 93 -2.44 -12.35 -3.01
C MET A 93 -2.91 -12.41 -4.46
N LYS A 94 -3.20 -13.61 -4.98
CA LYS A 94 -3.80 -13.78 -6.31
C LYS A 94 -5.16 -13.09 -6.41
N LYS A 95 -6.01 -13.23 -5.39
CA LYS A 95 -7.28 -12.50 -5.33
C LYS A 95 -7.08 -11.00 -5.18
N VAL A 96 -6.12 -10.58 -4.38
CA VAL A 96 -5.78 -9.14 -4.22
C VAL A 96 -5.43 -8.54 -5.57
N TRP A 97 -4.50 -9.17 -6.29
CA TRP A 97 -4.06 -8.75 -7.62
C TRP A 97 -5.22 -8.67 -8.62
N ASN A 98 -6.04 -9.73 -8.75
CA ASN A 98 -7.13 -9.74 -9.73
C ASN A 98 -8.07 -8.54 -9.58
N ASN A 99 -8.26 -8.04 -8.35
CA ASN A 99 -9.04 -6.82 -8.11
C ASN A 99 -8.32 -5.54 -8.59
N PHE A 100 -7.00 -5.46 -8.44
CA PHE A 100 -6.20 -4.36 -8.98
C PHE A 100 -6.23 -4.31 -10.50
N SER A 101 -6.17 -5.46 -11.19
CA SER A 101 -6.20 -5.51 -12.66
C SER A 101 -7.46 -4.86 -13.24
N LEU A 102 -8.58 -4.99 -12.53
CA LEU A 102 -9.88 -4.45 -12.94
C LEU A 102 -10.06 -2.96 -12.63
N SER A 103 -9.22 -2.39 -11.77
CA SER A 103 -9.34 -1.02 -11.29
C SER A 103 -8.68 0.00 -12.24
N PRO A 104 -9.06 1.29 -12.24
CA PRO A 104 -8.26 2.33 -12.89
C PRO A 104 -6.89 2.51 -12.19
N ALA A 105 -5.98 3.28 -12.80
CA ALA A 105 -4.76 3.69 -12.12
C ALA A 105 -5.10 4.63 -10.96
N PHE A 106 -4.56 4.36 -9.78
CA PHE A 106 -4.79 5.15 -8.57
C PHE A 106 -3.83 6.33 -8.51
N LYS A 107 -4.23 7.46 -7.92
CA LYS A 107 -3.29 8.51 -7.53
C LYS A 107 -2.56 8.15 -6.25
N HIS A 108 -3.26 7.57 -5.28
CA HIS A 108 -2.67 7.18 -4.00
C HIS A 108 -3.17 5.80 -3.54
N ILE A 109 -2.24 4.96 -3.11
CA ILE A 109 -2.54 3.68 -2.49
C ILE A 109 -2.00 3.68 -1.07
N ASN A 110 -2.84 3.36 -0.10
CA ASN A 110 -2.45 3.12 1.27
C ASN A 110 -2.74 1.66 1.64
N PHE A 111 -1.69 0.92 1.96
CA PHE A 111 -1.75 -0.48 2.35
C PHE A 111 -1.37 -0.66 3.79
N TYR A 112 -2.28 -1.19 4.59
CA TYR A 112 -1.96 -1.67 5.92
C TYR A 112 -2.03 -3.19 5.91
N PHE A 113 -0.89 -3.86 6.09
CA PHE A 113 -0.76 -5.30 5.93
C PHE A 113 0.08 -5.92 7.06
N THR A 114 -0.56 -6.56 8.03
CA THR A 114 0.14 -7.17 9.18
C THR A 114 0.11 -8.70 9.19
N CYS A 115 0.03 -9.35 8.02
CA CYS A 115 -0.11 -10.81 7.96
C CYS A 115 1.11 -11.58 8.44
N ILE A 116 0.90 -12.86 8.76
CA ILE A 116 1.96 -13.81 9.11
C ILE A 116 2.41 -14.60 7.89
N SER A 117 1.54 -14.84 6.91
CA SER A 117 1.94 -15.46 5.65
C SER A 117 1.08 -14.98 4.47
N VAL A 118 1.62 -15.14 3.27
CA VAL A 118 0.94 -14.88 2.00
C VAL A 118 1.04 -16.08 1.08
N GLU A 119 0.00 -16.32 0.31
CA GLU A 119 0.03 -17.25 -0.82
C GLU A 119 0.40 -16.47 -2.08
N ASP A 120 1.46 -16.89 -2.77
CA ASP A 120 1.87 -16.30 -4.05
C ASP A 120 0.98 -16.78 -5.22
N GLN A 121 1.36 -16.41 -6.45
CA GLN A 121 0.58 -16.74 -7.66
C GLN A 121 0.55 -18.24 -7.97
N ASP A 122 1.58 -18.97 -7.55
CA ASP A 122 1.78 -20.40 -7.78
C ASP A 122 1.19 -21.25 -6.64
N GLY A 123 0.62 -20.60 -5.60
CA GLY A 123 0.05 -21.27 -4.43
C GLY A 123 1.06 -21.55 -3.32
N TYR A 124 2.30 -21.04 -3.42
CA TYR A 124 3.29 -21.21 -2.38
C TYR A 124 3.03 -20.26 -1.22
N ILE A 125 3.09 -20.80 -0.01
CA ILE A 125 2.99 -20.01 1.21
C ILE A 125 4.36 -19.41 1.52
N ILE A 126 4.45 -18.09 1.45
CA ILE A 126 5.60 -17.30 1.86
C ILE A 126 5.35 -16.86 3.31
N ASP A 127 6.20 -17.35 4.22
CA ASP A 127 6.18 -16.93 5.61
C ASP A 127 6.68 -15.48 5.75
N ARG A 128 6.20 -14.80 6.78
CA ARG A 128 6.61 -13.48 7.26
C ARG A 128 8.13 -13.25 7.22
N ASN A 129 8.94 -14.25 7.49
CA ASN A 129 10.40 -14.12 7.51
C ASN A 129 11.06 -14.24 6.12
N GLU A 130 10.33 -14.66 5.08
CA GLU A 130 10.84 -14.93 3.73
C GLU A 130 10.38 -13.90 2.66
N PHE A 131 9.79 -12.79 3.10
CA PHE A 131 9.23 -11.72 2.27
C PHE A 131 10.23 -10.92 1.43
N THR A 132 11.44 -11.42 1.20
CA THR A 132 12.45 -10.66 0.47
C THR A 132 12.72 -11.26 -0.90
N ALA A 133 13.37 -12.42 -1.01
CA ALA A 133 13.73 -13.01 -2.31
C ALA A 133 12.52 -13.63 -3.06
N LYS A 134 11.59 -14.27 -2.35
CA LYS A 134 10.40 -14.88 -2.98
C LYS A 134 9.28 -13.89 -3.25
N SER A 135 9.40 -12.69 -2.67
CA SER A 135 8.33 -11.69 -2.65
C SER A 135 8.16 -10.95 -3.98
N GLU A 136 9.17 -10.92 -4.84
CA GLU A 136 9.09 -10.30 -6.17
C GLU A 136 7.96 -10.90 -7.02
N LYS A 137 7.60 -12.17 -6.75
CA LYS A 137 6.47 -12.85 -7.40
C LYS A 137 5.10 -12.51 -6.83
N LEU A 138 5.02 -11.75 -5.72
CA LEU A 138 3.73 -11.42 -5.10
C LEU A 138 2.86 -10.55 -5.99
N PHE A 139 3.49 -9.70 -6.80
CA PHE A 139 2.80 -8.80 -7.71
C PHE A 139 3.39 -8.96 -9.11
N PRO A 140 2.57 -9.27 -10.12
CA PRO A 140 3.07 -9.37 -11.49
C PRO A 140 3.45 -7.97 -12.02
N PRO A 141 4.41 -7.84 -12.94
CA PRO A 141 4.87 -6.54 -13.44
C PRO A 141 3.75 -5.65 -14.02
N GLU A 142 2.68 -6.26 -14.51
CA GLU A 142 1.49 -5.59 -15.07
C GLU A 142 0.57 -5.02 -13.98
N CYS A 143 0.95 -5.14 -12.70
CA CYS A 143 0.12 -4.70 -11.60
C CYS A 143 -0.13 -3.19 -11.62
N LYS A 144 -1.41 -2.79 -11.72
CA LYS A 144 -1.82 -1.38 -11.72
C LYS A 144 -1.44 -0.61 -10.45
N LEU A 145 -1.10 -1.32 -9.37
CA LEU A 145 -0.47 -0.73 -8.20
C LEU A 145 0.80 0.06 -8.56
N TYR A 146 1.61 -0.47 -9.47
CA TYR A 146 2.87 0.14 -9.86
C TYR A 146 2.71 1.44 -10.63
N GLN A 147 1.52 1.68 -11.18
CA GLN A 147 1.19 2.91 -11.91
C GLN A 147 0.73 4.02 -10.96
N ALA A 148 0.57 3.74 -9.67
CA ALA A 148 0.12 4.73 -8.72
C ALA A 148 1.14 5.85 -8.57
N GLU A 149 0.65 7.09 -8.44
CA GLU A 149 1.54 8.25 -8.27
C GLU A 149 2.25 8.21 -6.92
N SER A 150 1.56 7.72 -5.89
CA SER A 150 2.09 7.59 -4.55
C SER A 150 1.61 6.32 -3.86
N ILE A 151 2.49 5.73 -3.05
CA ILE A 151 2.18 4.56 -2.23
C ILE A 151 2.61 4.79 -0.79
N GLU A 152 1.72 4.47 0.15
CA GLU A 152 2.02 4.32 1.56
C GLU A 152 1.74 2.86 1.94
N THR A 153 2.68 2.21 2.62
CA THR A 153 2.46 0.85 3.10
C THR A 153 2.97 0.70 4.53
N THR A 154 2.16 0.07 5.38
CA THR A 154 2.51 -0.36 6.74
C THR A 154 2.56 -1.87 6.77
N GLN A 155 3.73 -2.43 7.05
CA GLN A 155 3.96 -3.87 7.02
C GLN A 155 4.60 -4.38 8.32
N PHE A 156 4.37 -5.65 8.67
CA PHE A 156 5.10 -6.24 9.80
C PHE A 156 6.58 -6.48 9.42
N PHE A 157 6.84 -7.13 8.28
CA PHE A 157 8.16 -7.17 7.66
C PHE A 157 8.13 -6.45 6.33
N ILE A 158 9.16 -5.66 6.05
CA ILE A 158 9.30 -5.00 4.76
C ILE A 158 9.45 -6.02 3.63
N SER A 159 8.49 -6.02 2.72
CA SER A 159 8.56 -6.62 1.37
C SER A 159 8.84 -5.54 0.31
N ILE A 160 9.83 -4.67 0.55
CA ILE A 160 10.25 -3.61 -0.38
C ILE A 160 10.38 -4.14 -1.81
N PRO A 161 11.06 -5.28 -2.05
CA PRO A 161 11.19 -5.81 -3.41
C PRO A 161 9.82 -6.05 -4.04
N ALA A 162 8.88 -6.69 -3.35
CA ALA A 162 7.55 -6.97 -3.90
C ALA A 162 6.75 -5.73 -4.30
N ILE A 163 6.61 -4.78 -3.36
CA ILE A 163 5.66 -3.66 -3.51
C ILE A 163 6.25 -2.56 -4.39
N LEU A 164 7.57 -2.41 -4.39
CA LEU A 164 8.22 -1.35 -5.15
C LEU A 164 8.92 -1.85 -6.41
N SER A 165 9.15 -3.15 -6.65
CA SER A 165 9.96 -3.68 -7.78
C SER A 165 9.71 -3.00 -9.12
N HIS A 166 8.45 -2.79 -9.48
CA HIS A 166 8.05 -2.18 -10.75
C HIS A 166 7.40 -0.81 -10.57
N PHE A 167 7.44 -0.23 -9.37
CA PHE A 167 6.76 1.03 -9.05
C PHE A 167 7.29 2.18 -9.91
N GLN A 168 6.36 2.89 -10.54
CA GLN A 168 6.61 3.99 -11.49
C GLN A 168 6.15 5.34 -10.94
N GLY A 169 5.70 5.38 -9.68
CA GLY A 169 5.24 6.59 -9.03
C GLY A 169 6.37 7.48 -8.53
N ARG A 170 5.96 8.60 -7.92
CA ARG A 170 6.85 9.65 -7.43
C ARG A 170 7.12 9.58 -5.94
N GLN A 171 6.22 8.99 -5.17
CA GLN A 171 6.30 9.01 -3.72
C GLN A 171 6.08 7.62 -3.12
N ALA A 172 6.96 7.22 -2.22
CA ALA A 172 6.84 5.98 -1.46
C ALA A 172 7.05 6.23 0.04
N ILE A 173 6.09 5.81 0.86
CA ILE A 173 6.18 5.83 2.32
C ILE A 173 6.07 4.39 2.82
N LEU A 174 7.13 3.93 3.46
CA LEU A 174 7.29 2.56 3.93
C LEU A 174 7.36 2.57 5.46
N LYS A 175 6.32 2.04 6.10
CA LYS A 175 6.22 1.90 7.54
C LYS A 175 6.39 0.42 7.89
N CYS A 176 7.23 0.10 8.85
CA CYS A 176 7.48 -1.28 9.21
C CYS A 176 7.76 -1.56 10.67
N VAL A 177 7.53 -2.80 11.10
CA VAL A 177 7.99 -3.28 12.42
C VAL A 177 9.41 -3.83 12.32
N ARG A 178 9.69 -4.61 11.27
CA ARG A 178 11.00 -5.21 11.01
C ARG A 178 11.38 -5.07 9.54
N PHE A 179 12.67 -5.00 9.26
CA PHE A 179 13.19 -5.02 7.89
C PHE A 179 14.60 -5.62 7.85
N SER A 180 14.97 -6.16 6.70
CA SER A 180 16.36 -6.55 6.45
C SER A 180 17.12 -5.35 5.88
N SER A 181 18.19 -4.97 6.58
CA SER A 181 19.03 -3.83 6.19
C SER A 181 19.61 -3.99 4.79
N LEU A 182 19.97 -5.22 4.38
CA LEU A 182 20.58 -5.52 3.08
C LEU A 182 19.68 -5.11 1.90
N TYR A 183 18.41 -5.51 1.92
CA TYR A 183 17.48 -5.16 0.83
C TYR A 183 17.20 -3.67 0.79
N LEU A 184 17.13 -3.03 1.96
CA LEU A 184 16.94 -1.59 2.01
C LEU A 184 18.14 -0.84 1.43
N ILE A 185 19.36 -1.28 1.75
CA ILE A 185 20.60 -0.72 1.20
C ILE A 185 20.65 -0.92 -0.31
N GLU A 186 20.35 -2.12 -0.80
CA GLU A 186 20.32 -2.41 -2.24
C GLU A 186 19.31 -1.53 -2.97
N PHE A 187 18.08 -1.43 -2.44
CA PHE A 187 17.03 -0.57 -2.99
C PHE A 187 17.47 0.89 -3.07
N ILE A 188 18.00 1.44 -1.97
CA ILE A 188 18.46 2.83 -1.92
C ILE A 188 19.63 3.04 -2.89
N ASN A 189 20.57 2.11 -2.97
CA ASN A 189 21.71 2.22 -3.86
C ASN A 189 21.29 2.22 -5.34
N ARG A 190 20.35 1.34 -5.73
CA ARG A 190 19.77 1.32 -7.09
C ARG A 190 19.02 2.60 -7.43
N TRP A 191 18.31 3.17 -6.45
CA TRP A 191 17.63 4.46 -6.64
C TRP A 191 18.65 5.60 -6.81
N LYS A 192 19.65 5.68 -5.93
CA LYS A 192 20.71 6.70 -5.96
C LYS A 192 21.58 6.62 -7.22
N SER A 193 21.83 5.42 -7.74
CA SER A 193 22.61 5.23 -8.98
C SER A 193 21.80 5.52 -10.25
N GLY A 194 20.47 5.63 -10.15
CA GLY A 194 19.57 5.79 -11.29
C GLY A 194 19.27 4.47 -12.03
N GLU A 195 19.79 3.33 -11.56
CA GLU A 195 19.53 2.01 -12.14
C GLU A 195 18.08 1.54 -11.94
N GLY A 196 17.36 2.09 -10.97
CA GLY A 196 15.94 1.81 -10.74
C GLY A 196 15.18 3.00 -10.18
N PHE A 197 13.85 2.96 -10.28
CA PHE A 197 12.93 3.92 -9.67
C PHE A 197 13.16 5.38 -10.12
N GLN A 198 13.40 5.61 -11.41
CA GLN A 198 13.80 6.93 -11.94
C GLN A 198 12.77 8.04 -11.70
N ARG A 199 11.49 7.67 -11.53
CA ARG A 199 10.41 8.62 -11.23
C ARG A 199 10.24 8.90 -9.74
N LEU A 200 10.87 8.12 -8.85
CA LEU A 200 10.74 8.27 -7.41
C LEU A 200 11.48 9.54 -6.96
N GLU A 201 10.72 10.50 -6.45
CA GLU A 201 11.19 11.80 -5.98
C GLU A 201 11.24 11.86 -4.43
N TYR A 202 10.37 11.09 -3.77
CA TYR A 202 10.25 11.09 -2.31
C TYR A 202 10.19 9.66 -1.76
N LEU A 203 11.08 9.35 -0.82
CA LEU A 203 11.09 8.10 -0.08
C LEU A 203 11.13 8.41 1.42
N LYS A 204 10.16 7.89 2.16
CA LYS A 204 10.18 7.87 3.62
C LYS A 204 10.16 6.43 4.09
N ILE A 205 11.09 6.06 4.97
CA ILE A 205 11.08 4.77 5.65
C ILE A 205 11.00 5.03 7.15
N GLU A 206 10.06 4.37 7.81
CA GLU A 206 9.71 4.60 9.21
C GLU A 206 9.56 3.27 9.93
N LYS A 207 10.25 3.10 11.07
CA LYS A 207 10.07 1.95 11.95
C LYS A 207 9.03 2.30 13.00
N VAL A 208 7.91 1.58 12.99
CA VAL A 208 6.72 1.86 13.80
C VAL A 208 6.83 1.27 15.21
N TYR A 209 7.61 0.19 15.37
CA TYR A 209 7.86 -0.46 16.66
C TYR A 209 9.29 -1.04 16.73
N GLY A 210 9.90 -1.04 17.93
CA GLY A 210 11.26 -1.56 18.17
C GLY A 210 12.33 -0.46 18.34
N ASP A 211 13.55 -0.86 18.67
CA ASP A 211 14.71 0.02 18.83
C ASP A 211 15.21 0.54 17.47
N GLN A 212 15.77 1.75 17.41
CA GLN A 212 16.26 2.34 16.15
C GLN A 212 17.63 1.79 15.71
N THR A 213 18.12 0.72 16.35
CA THR A 213 19.51 0.23 16.27
C THR A 213 19.94 -0.23 14.86
N ASP A 214 19.00 -0.57 13.99
CA ASP A 214 19.28 -1.00 12.61
C ASP A 214 19.55 0.17 11.65
N PHE A 215 19.03 1.38 11.92
CA PHE A 215 19.14 2.52 10.99
C PHE A 215 20.55 3.10 10.89
N PRO A 216 21.32 3.29 11.97
CA PRO A 216 22.68 3.82 11.88
C PRO A 216 23.53 3.04 10.86
N GLN A 217 23.49 1.71 10.92
CA GLN A 217 24.25 0.86 9.99
C GLN A 217 23.78 1.01 8.54
N VAL A 218 22.48 1.15 8.31
CA VAL A 218 21.93 1.41 6.97
C VAL A 218 22.39 2.77 6.47
N LEU A 219 22.26 3.81 7.28
CA LEU A 219 22.67 5.19 6.94
C LEU A 219 24.15 5.26 6.58
N ASP A 220 25.01 4.61 7.36
CA ASP A 220 26.45 4.53 7.08
C ASP A 220 26.73 3.83 5.74
N ARG A 221 26.08 2.68 5.50
CA ARG A 221 26.28 1.89 4.28
C ARG A 221 25.74 2.55 3.02
N ILE A 222 24.67 3.33 3.11
CA ILE A 222 24.17 4.13 1.98
C ILE A 222 24.90 5.47 1.86
N GLY A 223 25.85 5.78 2.75
CA GLY A 223 26.57 7.05 2.78
C GLY A 223 25.66 8.26 3.02
N ALA A 224 24.59 8.09 3.80
CA ALA A 224 23.69 9.19 4.16
C ALA A 224 24.41 10.13 5.13
N LYS A 225 24.40 11.43 4.82
CA LYS A 225 24.89 12.46 5.74
C LYS A 225 23.80 12.75 6.76
N TYR A 226 24.16 12.76 8.03
CA TYR A 226 23.25 13.21 9.09
C TYR A 226 22.89 14.67 8.86
N ILE A 227 21.59 14.94 8.69
CA ILE A 227 21.05 16.29 8.69
C ILE A 227 20.60 16.58 10.11
N ASP A 228 21.37 17.42 10.78
CA ASP A 228 21.02 17.97 12.08
C ASP A 228 19.80 18.88 11.93
N ALA A 229 18.70 18.55 12.60
CA ALA A 229 17.45 19.32 12.52
C ALA A 229 17.61 20.77 13.03
N SER A 230 18.66 21.06 13.82
CA SER A 230 18.99 22.40 14.28
C SER A 230 19.78 23.22 13.24
N LYS A 231 20.28 22.58 12.17
CA LYS A 231 21.01 23.24 11.09
C LYS A 231 20.09 23.57 9.93
N THR A 232 20.38 24.69 9.27
CA THR A 232 19.68 25.10 8.06
C THR A 232 19.87 24.03 6.98
N PRO A 233 18.80 23.48 6.37
CA PRO A 233 18.92 22.50 5.32
C PRO A 233 19.75 23.05 4.15
N PRO A 234 20.51 22.20 3.43
CA PRO A 234 21.20 22.62 2.22
C PRO A 234 20.21 23.28 1.27
N THR A 235 20.43 24.54 0.94
CA THR A 235 19.58 25.26 -0.01
C THR A 235 19.85 24.70 -1.40
N HIS A 236 18.87 24.04 -2.01
CA HIS A 236 18.99 23.55 -3.37
C HIS A 236 19.03 24.74 -4.34
N THR A 237 20.21 25.16 -4.77
CA THR A 237 20.38 26.13 -5.85
C THR A 237 20.24 25.41 -7.18
N LEU A 238 19.13 25.68 -7.89
CA LEU A 238 19.03 25.32 -9.31
C LEU A 238 20.13 26.06 -10.09
N PRO A 239 20.76 25.42 -11.10
CA PRO A 239 21.67 26.14 -11.99
C PRO A 239 20.90 27.31 -12.62
N LYS A 240 21.48 28.51 -12.56
CA LYS A 240 20.96 29.63 -13.35
C LYS A 240 21.16 29.28 -14.82
N MET A 241 20.06 29.27 -15.58
CA MET A 241 20.11 29.28 -17.05
C MET A 241 20.78 30.55 -17.55
#